data_AF-A0A1F8LK97-F1
#
_entry.id   AF-A0A1F8LK97-F1
#
_cell.length_a   1.000
_cell.length_b   1.000
_cell.length_c   1.000
_cell.angle_alpha   90.00
_cell.angle_beta   90.00
_cell.angle_gamma   90.00
#
_symmetry.space_group_name_H-M   'P 1'
#
loop_
_entity.id
_entity.type
_entity.pdbx_description
1 polymer ?
#
loop_
_entity_poly.entity_id
_entity_poly.type
_entity_poly.pdbx_seq_one_letter_code
_entity_poly.pdbx_strand_id
1 'polypeptide(L)'
;MRSAASILTHTVRCWSSLYTARAISYRAQLGLRDGSLLISVGVQKMANARTAGVMFTLNPTNGDLSKIAIDASWGLGESVASGTVTPDNYLVDKVTFDIIRRTASVKLIEHVPDPATGRVEIRDVAAERQSSLCLSDEEVIRLAELGKRIERSYGGPQDIEWAIDRDLPFPDNVVLLQSRPETVWSQRPRAPIGGGAAGIESVLATLLAPLHGEGLEPGAGSGTGGKRGAYDT
;
A
#
# COMPACT_ATOMS: atom_id res chain seq x y z
N MET A 1 27.36 5.93 15.84
CA MET A 1 26.74 7.28 15.77
C MET A 1 27.57 8.12 14.80
N ARG A 2 26.95 8.86 13.85
CA ARG A 2 27.70 9.69 12.89
C ARG A 2 28.19 10.98 13.55
N SER A 3 29.34 11.51 13.12
CA SER A 3 29.85 12.80 13.61
C SER A 3 29.05 13.98 13.05
N ALA A 4 29.02 15.09 13.79
CA ALA A 4 28.37 16.34 13.34
C ALA A 4 28.95 16.83 12.00
N ALA A 5 30.26 16.75 11.81
CA ALA A 5 30.91 17.11 10.55
C ALA A 5 30.44 16.24 9.36
N SER A 6 30.22 14.94 9.60
CA SER A 6 29.67 14.04 8.58
C SER A 6 28.24 14.42 8.21
N ILE A 7 27.40 14.77 9.19
CA ILE A 7 26.02 15.22 8.97
C ILE A 7 26.01 16.51 8.15
N LEU A 8 26.83 17.50 8.49
CA LEU A 8 26.94 18.75 7.73
C LEU A 8 27.37 18.51 6.28
N THR A 9 28.34 17.62 6.06
CA THR A 9 28.76 17.24 4.71
C THR A 9 27.61 16.65 3.90
N HIS A 10 26.80 15.77 4.49
CA HIS A 10 25.64 15.19 3.80
C HIS A 10 24.50 16.20 3.62
N THR A 11 24.35 17.16 4.52
CA THR A 11 23.38 18.26 4.40
C THR A 11 23.68 19.12 3.17
N VAL A 12 24.94 19.50 2.98
CA VAL A 12 25.38 20.24 1.77
C VAL A 12 25.15 19.41 0.50
N ARG A 13 25.37 18.08 0.55
CA ARG A 13 25.05 17.20 -0.57
C ARG A 13 23.56 17.17 -0.90
N CYS A 14 22.69 17.10 0.11
CA CYS A 14 21.23 17.20 -0.10
C CYS A 14 20.85 18.53 -0.76
N TRP A 15 21.41 19.65 -0.31
CA TRP A 15 21.19 20.95 -0.96
C TRP A 15 21.67 20.95 -2.41
N SER A 16 22.85 20.39 -2.67
CA SER A 16 23.40 20.29 -4.03
C SER A 16 22.54 19.43 -4.97
N SER A 17 21.75 18.48 -4.43
CA SER A 17 20.89 17.60 -5.23
C SER A 17 19.81 18.36 -6.02
N LEU A 18 19.39 19.54 -5.54
CA LEU A 18 18.51 20.46 -6.28
C LEU A 18 19.12 20.90 -7.61
N TYR A 19 20.44 20.92 -7.75
CA TYR A 19 21.14 21.44 -8.93
C TYR A 19 21.61 20.34 -9.89
N THR A 20 21.13 19.11 -9.70
CA THR A 20 21.33 18.05 -10.70
C THR A 20 20.59 18.37 -12.00
N ALA A 21 21.13 17.93 -13.14
CA ALA A 21 20.52 18.16 -14.46
C ALA A 21 19.05 17.69 -14.50
N ARG A 22 18.76 16.54 -13.90
CA ARG A 22 17.40 15.99 -13.79
C ARG A 22 16.46 16.93 -13.01
N ALA A 23 16.90 17.42 -11.85
CA ALA A 23 16.09 18.31 -11.02
C ALA A 23 15.85 19.67 -11.71
N ILE A 24 16.86 20.23 -12.38
CA ILE A 24 16.73 21.47 -13.16
C ILE A 24 15.72 21.30 -14.30
N SER A 25 15.85 20.24 -15.09
CA SER A 25 14.93 19.96 -16.21
C SER A 25 13.48 19.77 -15.74
N TYR A 26 13.28 19.03 -14.65
CA TYR A 26 11.94 18.82 -14.07
C TYR A 26 11.29 20.13 -13.61
N ARG A 27 12.05 20.98 -12.91
CA ARG A 27 11.55 22.31 -12.52
C ARG A 27 11.22 23.20 -13.71
N ALA A 28 12.04 23.16 -14.76
CA ALA A 28 11.80 23.94 -15.96
C ALA A 28 10.49 23.53 -16.67
N GLN A 29 10.12 22.25 -16.62
CA GLN A 29 8.84 21.74 -17.11
C GLN A 29 7.65 22.20 -16.26
N LEU A 30 7.84 22.36 -14.95
CA LEU A 30 6.82 22.90 -14.03
C LEU A 30 6.76 24.45 -14.01
N GLY A 31 7.57 25.13 -14.82
CA GLY A 31 7.61 26.60 -14.86
C GLY A 31 8.36 27.26 -13.68
N LEU A 32 9.02 26.48 -12.82
CA LEU A 32 9.71 26.94 -11.61
C LEU A 32 11.18 27.31 -11.93
N ARG A 33 11.39 28.43 -12.64
CA ARG A 33 12.69 28.83 -13.21
C ARG A 33 13.45 29.91 -12.43
N ASP A 34 12.80 30.55 -11.47
CA ASP A 34 13.27 31.73 -10.74
C ASP A 34 14.31 31.42 -9.64
N GLY A 35 14.61 30.14 -9.39
CA GLY A 35 15.64 29.74 -8.43
C GLY A 35 15.26 29.96 -6.96
N SER A 36 13.98 30.25 -6.67
CA SER A 36 13.46 30.53 -5.32
C SER A 36 13.20 29.27 -4.48
N LEU A 37 13.50 28.08 -5.00
CA LEU A 37 13.22 26.82 -4.31
C LEU A 37 14.11 26.66 -3.07
N LEU A 38 13.47 26.52 -1.93
CA LEU A 38 14.10 26.17 -0.67
C LEU A 38 13.99 24.67 -0.44
N ILE A 39 15.00 24.09 0.19
CA ILE A 39 15.02 22.69 0.62
C ILE A 39 15.31 22.62 2.11
N SER A 40 14.52 21.83 2.82
CA SER A 40 14.79 21.45 4.21
C SER A 40 15.43 20.06 4.23
N VAL A 41 16.36 19.83 5.16
CA VAL A 41 17.02 18.54 5.35
C VAL A 41 16.63 17.99 6.71
N GLY A 42 15.84 16.92 6.72
CA GLY A 42 15.52 16.17 7.93
C GLY A 42 16.66 15.24 8.32
N VAL A 43 17.14 15.34 9.57
CA VAL A 43 18.12 14.41 10.13
C VAL A 43 17.42 13.51 11.13
N GLN A 44 17.18 12.27 10.72
CA GLN A 44 16.45 11.27 11.50
C GLN A 44 17.39 10.20 12.06
N LYS A 45 17.07 9.69 13.25
CA LYS A 45 17.72 8.47 13.78
C LYS A 45 17.37 7.29 12.88
N MET A 46 18.38 6.57 12.38
CA MET A 46 18.18 5.34 11.61
C MET A 46 17.61 4.23 12.48
N ALA A 47 16.58 3.54 12.00
CA ALA A 47 16.10 2.29 12.58
C ALA A 47 17.08 1.15 12.24
N ASN A 48 17.32 0.24 13.17
CA ASN A 48 18.11 -0.97 12.93
C ASN A 48 17.21 -2.04 12.29
N ALA A 49 16.74 -1.77 11.07
CA ALA A 49 15.66 -2.53 10.46
C ALA A 49 16.01 -4.02 10.27
N ARG A 50 15.21 -4.91 10.86
CA ARG A 50 15.11 -6.32 10.47
C ARG A 50 14.42 -6.47 9.12
N THR A 51 13.34 -5.72 8.98
CA THR A 51 12.45 -5.69 7.82
C THR A 51 11.98 -4.25 7.65
N ALA A 52 11.78 -3.79 6.43
CA ALA A 52 11.21 -2.48 6.15
C ALA A 52 10.43 -2.51 4.84
N GLY A 53 9.65 -1.46 4.60
CA GLY A 53 8.92 -1.34 3.37
C GLY A 53 7.94 -0.19 3.36
N VAL A 54 6.91 -0.34 2.53
CA VAL A 54 5.89 0.68 2.28
C VAL A 54 4.50 0.11 2.58
N MET A 55 3.58 0.99 2.93
CA MET A 55 2.19 0.65 3.20
C MET A 55 1.30 1.72 2.57
N PHE A 56 0.30 1.27 1.82
CA PHE A 56 -0.76 2.12 1.30
C PHE A 56 -2.03 1.88 2.10
N THR A 57 -2.69 2.94 2.56
CA THR A 57 -4.00 2.82 3.24
C THR A 57 -5.15 2.68 2.23
N LEU A 58 -4.87 2.12 1.06
CA LEU A 58 -5.83 1.64 0.06
C LEU A 58 -5.17 0.49 -0.71
N ASN A 59 -5.92 -0.23 -1.52
CA ASN A 59 -5.33 -1.17 -2.47
C ASN A 59 -4.82 -0.40 -3.72
N PRO A 60 -3.51 -0.32 -3.96
CA PRO A 60 -2.96 0.47 -5.06
C PRO A 60 -3.25 -0.12 -6.45
N THR A 61 -3.70 -1.38 -6.52
CA THR A 61 -4.03 -2.05 -7.79
C THR A 61 -5.40 -1.60 -8.32
N ASN A 62 -6.37 -1.34 -7.44
CA ASN A 62 -7.76 -1.08 -7.83
C ASN A 62 -8.42 0.13 -7.12
N GLY A 63 -7.73 0.79 -6.20
CA GLY A 63 -8.22 1.94 -5.45
C GLY A 63 -9.18 1.60 -4.30
N ASP A 64 -9.31 0.33 -3.90
CA ASP A 64 -10.20 -0.05 -2.80
C ASP A 64 -9.76 0.55 -1.45
N LEU A 65 -10.53 1.52 -0.97
CA LEU A 65 -10.31 2.24 0.28
C LEU A 65 -10.62 1.41 1.53
N SER A 66 -11.26 0.24 1.39
CA SER A 66 -11.54 -0.67 2.50
C SER A 66 -10.32 -1.53 2.87
N LYS A 67 -9.21 -1.40 2.15
CA LYS A 67 -8.02 -2.25 2.30
C LYS A 67 -6.79 -1.45 2.70
N ILE A 68 -5.82 -2.16 3.24
CA ILE A 68 -4.46 -1.70 3.45
C ILE A 68 -3.54 -2.68 2.74
N ALA A 69 -2.68 -2.18 1.86
CA ALA A 69 -1.66 -2.98 1.18
C ALA A 69 -0.30 -2.71 1.83
N ILE A 70 0.45 -3.76 2.15
CA ILE A 70 1.76 -3.67 2.79
C ILE A 70 2.77 -4.45 1.97
N ASP A 71 3.85 -3.78 1.60
CA ASP A 71 5.01 -4.36 0.93
C ASP A 71 6.17 -4.40 1.92
N ALA A 72 6.85 -5.54 2.01
CA ALA A 72 7.92 -5.75 2.98
C ALA A 72 9.12 -6.49 2.37
N SER A 73 10.34 -6.07 2.74
CA SER A 73 11.57 -6.80 2.43
C SER A 73 12.54 -6.78 3.60
N TRP A 74 13.49 -7.72 3.58
CA TRP A 74 14.56 -7.81 4.58
C TRP A 74 15.47 -6.58 4.55
N GLY A 75 15.94 -6.15 5.73
CA GLY A 75 16.84 -5.02 5.88
C GLY A 75 16.17 -3.66 5.73
N LEU A 76 16.92 -2.67 5.23
CA LEU A 76 16.48 -1.29 5.04
C LEU A 76 15.54 -1.15 3.84
N GLY A 77 14.57 -0.23 3.96
CA GLY A 77 13.46 -0.05 3.01
C GLY A 77 13.86 0.54 1.65
N GLU A 78 15.10 0.99 1.49
CA GLU A 78 15.63 1.51 0.22
C GLU A 78 15.49 0.50 -0.92
N SER A 79 15.64 -0.80 -0.62
CA SER A 79 15.47 -1.87 -1.61
C SER A 79 14.05 -1.92 -2.19
N VAL A 80 13.03 -1.72 -1.34
CA VAL A 80 11.62 -1.68 -1.74
C VAL A 80 11.33 -0.39 -2.51
N ALA A 81 11.75 0.76 -1.96
CA ALA A 81 11.51 2.06 -2.58
C ALA A 81 12.20 2.24 -3.94
N SER A 82 13.37 1.63 -4.14
CA SER A 82 14.11 1.66 -5.40
C SER A 82 13.65 0.60 -6.41
N GLY A 83 12.84 -0.38 -5.97
CA GLY A 83 12.38 -1.48 -6.82
C GLY A 83 13.47 -2.49 -7.17
N THR A 84 14.55 -2.56 -6.39
CA THR A 84 15.65 -3.52 -6.62
C THR A 84 15.33 -4.93 -6.11
N VAL A 85 14.29 -5.07 -5.29
CA VAL A 85 13.79 -6.35 -4.77
C VAL A 85 12.29 -6.49 -5.02
N THR A 86 11.83 -7.72 -5.20
CA THR A 86 10.40 -8.05 -5.17
C THR A 86 9.99 -8.28 -3.71
N PRO A 87 9.18 -7.40 -3.11
CA PRO A 87 8.81 -7.52 -1.69
C PRO A 87 7.77 -8.61 -1.47
N ASP A 88 7.63 -9.05 -0.22
CA ASP A 88 6.42 -9.74 0.22
C ASP A 88 5.24 -8.78 0.16
N ASN A 89 4.05 -9.31 -0.10
CA ASN A 89 2.82 -8.53 -0.25
C ASN A 89 1.77 -9.03 0.74
N TYR A 90 1.16 -8.11 1.47
CA TYR A 90 0.06 -8.38 2.38
C TYR A 90 -1.12 -7.46 2.06
N LEU A 91 -2.33 -8.03 2.07
CA LEU A 91 -3.56 -7.26 1.92
C LEU A 91 -4.41 -7.47 3.17
N VAL A 92 -4.73 -6.38 3.85
CA VAL A 92 -5.44 -6.39 5.13
C VAL A 92 -6.79 -5.68 4.98
N ASP A 93 -7.84 -6.24 5.59
CA ASP A 93 -9.11 -5.54 5.71
C ASP A 93 -9.02 -4.41 6.73
N LYS A 94 -9.39 -3.19 6.35
CA LYS A 94 -9.24 -2.01 7.23
C LYS A 94 -10.24 -2.01 8.38
N VAL A 95 -11.36 -2.75 8.28
CA VAL A 95 -12.40 -2.80 9.32
C VAL A 95 -12.06 -3.86 10.35
N THR A 96 -11.82 -5.09 9.90
CA THR A 96 -11.59 -6.24 10.79
C THR A 96 -10.13 -6.48 11.15
N PHE A 97 -9.20 -5.90 10.38
CA PHE A 97 -7.76 -6.19 10.43
C PHE A 97 -7.38 -7.62 10.05
N ASP A 98 -8.30 -8.35 9.40
CA ASP A 98 -8.00 -9.68 8.87
C ASP A 98 -7.00 -9.58 7.71
N ILE A 99 -6.00 -10.47 7.72
CA ILE A 99 -5.05 -10.58 6.61
C ILE A 99 -5.71 -11.44 5.53
N ILE A 100 -6.28 -10.77 4.52
CA ILE A 100 -7.01 -11.38 3.41
C ILE A 100 -6.07 -12.20 2.51
N ARG A 101 -4.85 -11.68 2.28
CA ARG A 101 -3.87 -12.30 1.40
C ARG A 101 -2.45 -12.05 1.91
N ARG A 102 -1.61 -13.07 1.73
CA ARG A 102 -0.15 -13.02 1.89
C ARG A 102 0.49 -13.59 0.63
N THR A 103 1.55 -12.97 0.16
CA THR A 103 2.33 -13.47 -0.98
C THR A 103 3.80 -13.30 -0.65
N ALA A 104 4.47 -14.42 -0.42
CA ALA A 104 5.91 -14.45 -0.20
C ALA A 104 6.63 -14.31 -1.55
N SER A 105 7.64 -13.46 -1.59
CA SER A 105 8.51 -13.26 -2.73
C SER A 105 9.93 -13.72 -2.42
N VAL A 106 10.64 -14.16 -3.46
CA VAL A 106 12.06 -14.51 -3.35
C VAL A 106 12.88 -13.23 -3.23
N LYS A 107 13.42 -12.98 -2.04
CA LYS A 107 14.23 -11.81 -1.70
C LYS A 107 15.69 -12.23 -1.66
N LEU A 108 16.43 -11.94 -2.74
CA LEU A 108 17.82 -12.38 -2.89
C LEU A 108 18.83 -11.50 -2.14
N ILE A 109 18.54 -10.21 -1.99
CA ILE A 109 19.42 -9.23 -1.37
C ILE A 109 18.71 -8.44 -0.28
N GLU A 110 19.47 -7.96 0.69
CA GLU A 110 19.03 -7.01 1.72
C GLU A 110 20.03 -5.86 1.85
N HIS A 111 19.51 -4.66 2.12
CA HIS A 111 20.32 -3.49 2.43
C HIS A 111 20.54 -3.45 3.95
N VAL A 112 21.78 -3.42 4.41
CA VAL A 112 22.10 -3.40 5.84
C VAL A 112 23.10 -2.30 6.17
N PRO A 113 23.00 -1.67 7.36
CA PRO A 113 24.02 -0.74 7.80
C PRO A 113 25.31 -1.51 8.13
N ASP A 114 26.43 -1.06 7.56
CA ASP A 114 27.75 -1.48 8.00
C ASP A 114 28.15 -0.67 9.25
N PRO A 115 28.30 -1.31 10.42
CA PRO A 115 28.69 -0.61 11.65
C PRO A 115 30.10 -0.01 11.58
N ALA A 116 31.00 -0.53 10.74
CA ALA A 116 32.38 -0.05 10.63
C ALA A 116 32.48 1.25 9.84
N THR A 117 31.88 1.30 8.64
CA THR A 117 31.90 2.51 7.80
C THR A 117 30.69 3.43 8.02
N GLY A 118 29.66 2.93 8.69
CA GLY A 118 28.35 3.55 8.82
C GLY A 118 27.57 3.61 7.50
N ARG A 119 28.08 3.06 6.38
CA ARG A 119 27.40 3.10 5.07
C ARG A 119 26.37 1.98 4.98
N VAL A 120 25.52 2.03 3.95
CA VAL A 120 24.65 0.92 3.60
C VAL A 120 25.43 -0.02 2.68
N GLU A 121 25.37 -1.31 2.97
CA GLU A 121 25.88 -2.39 2.14
C GLU A 121 24.74 -3.25 1.63
N ILE A 122 24.91 -3.78 0.42
CA ILE A 122 24.02 -4.78 -0.15
C ILE A 122 24.63 -6.14 0.16
N ARG A 123 23.85 -7.03 0.79
CA ARG A 123 24.27 -8.40 1.12
C ARG A 123 23.26 -9.40 0.60
N ASP A 124 23.73 -10.59 0.29
CA ASP A 124 22.86 -11.72 -0.04
C ASP A 124 22.06 -12.14 1.20
N VAL A 125 20.77 -12.37 1.01
CA VAL A 125 19.90 -12.95 2.03
C VAL A 125 20.23 -14.43 2.14
N ALA A 126 20.43 -14.92 3.37
CA ALA A 126 20.65 -16.34 3.65
C ALA A 126 19.56 -17.21 3.00
N ALA A 127 19.94 -18.35 2.40
CA ALA A 127 19.07 -19.17 1.55
C ALA A 127 17.74 -19.54 2.23
N GLU A 128 17.77 -19.80 3.54
CA GLU A 128 16.61 -20.19 4.35
C GLU A 128 15.59 -19.04 4.51
N ARG A 129 16.05 -17.78 4.40
CA ARG A 129 15.23 -16.57 4.52
C ARG A 129 14.70 -16.07 3.19
N GLN A 130 15.25 -16.48 2.05
CA GLN A 130 14.95 -15.87 0.75
C GLN A 130 13.47 -16.01 0.38
N SER A 131 12.86 -17.17 0.63
CA SER A 131 11.44 -17.46 0.35
C SER A 131 10.52 -17.31 1.58
N SER A 132 11.08 -16.94 2.73
CA SER A 132 10.32 -16.76 3.97
C SER A 132 9.61 -15.40 3.99
N LEU A 133 8.41 -15.37 4.60
CA LEU A 133 7.74 -14.10 4.92
C LEU A 133 8.58 -13.33 5.93
N CYS A 134 8.78 -12.03 5.67
CA CYS A 134 9.63 -11.18 6.50
C CYS A 134 8.90 -10.47 7.66
N LEU A 135 7.59 -10.68 7.81
CA LEU A 135 6.79 -10.16 8.91
C LEU A 135 6.00 -11.29 9.59
N SER A 136 5.76 -11.13 10.90
CA SER A 136 4.75 -11.91 11.61
C SER A 136 3.36 -11.33 11.40
N ASP A 137 2.32 -12.12 11.69
CA ASP A 137 0.92 -11.67 11.59
C ASP A 137 0.63 -10.50 12.53
N GLU A 138 1.20 -10.54 13.74
CA GLU A 138 1.06 -9.47 14.74
C GLU A 138 1.67 -8.15 14.25
N GLU A 139 2.81 -8.22 13.56
CA GLU A 139 3.45 -7.04 12.96
C GLU A 139 2.64 -6.47 11.79
N VAL A 140 2.09 -7.34 10.93
CA VAL A 140 1.22 -6.94 9.81
C VAL A 140 -0.03 -6.23 10.34
N ILE A 141 -0.69 -6.80 11.35
CA ILE A 141 -1.87 -6.20 11.98
C ILE A 141 -1.51 -4.87 12.63
N ARG A 142 -0.38 -4.81 13.37
CA ARG A 142 0.07 -3.59 14.02
C ARG A 142 0.36 -2.46 13.03
N LEU A 143 0.99 -2.77 11.90
CA LEU A 143 1.19 -1.82 10.81
C LEU A 143 -0.14 -1.30 10.28
N ALA A 144 -1.10 -2.19 10.02
CA ALA A 144 -2.43 -1.82 9.52
C ALA A 144 -3.19 -0.89 10.50
N GLU A 145 -3.13 -1.17 11.81
CA GLU A 145 -3.70 -0.29 12.85
C GLU A 145 -3.10 1.12 12.83
N LEU A 146 -1.75 1.19 12.76
CA LEU A 146 -1.03 2.45 12.70
C LEU A 146 -1.34 3.21 11.41
N GLY A 147 -1.39 2.52 10.28
CA GLY A 147 -1.76 3.09 8.98
C GLY A 147 -3.15 3.72 9.00
N LYS A 148 -4.16 2.98 9.51
CA LYS A 148 -5.53 3.50 9.66
C LYS A 148 -5.60 4.73 10.57
N ARG A 149 -4.81 4.77 11.66
CA ARG A 149 -4.71 5.94 12.53
C ARG A 149 -4.08 7.15 11.84
N ILE A 150 -3.02 6.94 11.06
CA ILE A 150 -2.36 8.00 10.29
C ILE A 150 -3.32 8.56 9.24
N GLU A 151 -3.95 7.69 8.44
CA GLU A 151 -4.96 8.08 7.46
C GLU A 151 -6.08 8.93 8.08
N ARG A 152 -6.62 8.51 9.23
CA ARG A 152 -7.63 9.28 9.96
C ARG A 152 -7.14 10.67 10.36
N SER A 153 -5.87 10.78 10.77
CA SER A 153 -5.27 12.04 11.21
C SER A 153 -5.05 13.02 10.06
N TYR A 154 -4.69 12.51 8.88
CA TYR A 154 -4.49 13.33 7.66
C TYR A 154 -5.76 13.50 6.81
N GLY A 155 -6.83 12.76 7.09
CA GLY A 155 -8.14 12.91 6.43
C GLY A 155 -8.24 12.27 5.04
N GLY A 156 -7.29 11.43 4.65
CA GLY A 156 -7.31 10.77 3.34
C GLY A 156 -6.22 9.70 3.20
N PRO A 157 -6.25 8.89 2.14
CA PRO A 157 -5.35 7.76 1.97
C PRO A 157 -3.88 8.17 1.95
N GLN A 158 -3.03 7.33 2.53
CA GLN A 158 -1.61 7.62 2.73
C GLN A 158 -0.74 6.54 2.12
N ASP A 159 0.44 6.97 1.70
CA ASP A 159 1.62 6.16 1.38
C ASP A 159 2.63 6.36 2.54
N ILE A 160 2.96 5.27 3.23
CA ILE A 160 3.66 5.26 4.51
C ILE A 160 4.88 4.35 4.43
N GLU A 161 6.05 4.89 4.72
CA GLU A 161 7.29 4.14 4.91
C GLU A 161 7.43 3.72 6.38
N TRP A 162 7.84 2.47 6.61
CA TRP A 162 7.95 1.89 7.94
C TRP A 162 9.13 0.92 8.05
N ALA A 163 9.51 0.60 9.27
CA ALA A 163 10.49 -0.45 9.58
C ALA A 163 10.09 -1.25 10.82
N ILE A 164 10.54 -2.50 10.88
CA ILE A 164 10.61 -3.30 12.10
C ILE A 164 12.04 -3.21 12.63
N ASP A 165 12.23 -2.49 13.73
CA ASP A 165 13.52 -2.38 14.41
C ASP A 165 13.87 -3.68 15.13
N ARG A 166 15.08 -4.22 14.91
CA ARG A 166 15.50 -5.48 15.52
C ARG A 166 15.90 -5.36 17.00
N ASP A 167 16.17 -4.15 17.48
CA ASP A 167 16.67 -3.90 18.83
C ASP A 167 15.53 -3.62 19.83
N LEU A 168 14.30 -3.45 19.34
CA LEU A 168 13.13 -3.15 20.15
C LEU A 168 12.20 -4.38 20.25
N PRO A 169 11.48 -4.55 21.37
CA PRO A 169 10.46 -5.58 21.49
C PRO A 169 9.18 -5.16 20.75
N PHE A 170 8.38 -6.13 20.33
CA PHE A 170 7.01 -5.86 19.90
C PHE A 170 6.17 -5.35 21.10
N PRO A 171 5.30 -4.33 20.92
CA PRO A 171 4.93 -3.67 19.66
C PRO A 171 5.77 -2.43 19.28
N ASP A 172 6.75 -2.05 20.10
CA ASP A 172 7.54 -0.83 19.93
C ASP A 172 8.56 -0.93 18.78
N ASN A 173 8.83 -2.15 18.31
CA ASN A 173 9.64 -2.40 17.13
C ASN A 173 9.03 -1.90 15.82
N VAL A 174 7.72 -1.66 15.78
CA VAL A 174 7.05 -1.10 14.60
C VAL A 174 7.23 0.41 14.57
N VAL A 175 8.15 0.89 13.74
CA VAL A 175 8.49 2.32 13.62
C VAL A 175 8.04 2.88 12.28
N LEU A 176 7.46 4.07 12.33
CA LEU A 176 7.00 4.83 11.15
C LEU A 176 8.08 5.83 10.75
N LEU A 177 8.41 5.88 9.47
CA LEU A 177 9.53 6.70 8.96
C LEU A 177 9.01 7.96 8.26
N GLN A 178 8.15 7.78 7.26
CA GLN A 178 7.59 8.87 6.46
C GLN A 178 6.13 8.57 6.14
N SER A 179 5.30 9.60 6.02
CA SER A 179 3.94 9.50 5.50
C SER A 179 3.68 10.66 4.55
N ARG A 180 3.03 10.35 3.43
CA ARG A 180 2.59 11.34 2.45
C ARG A 180 1.22 10.94 1.90
N PRO A 181 0.43 11.89 1.39
CA PRO A 181 -0.81 11.57 0.69
C PRO A 181 -0.57 10.62 -0.48
N GLU A 182 -1.43 9.61 -0.61
CA GLU A 182 -1.51 8.80 -1.83
C GLU A 182 -2.09 9.69 -2.94
N THR A 183 -1.52 9.66 -4.15
CA THR A 183 -1.85 10.63 -5.23
C THR A 183 -2.31 10.01 -6.54
N VAL A 184 -2.18 8.70 -6.73
CA VAL A 184 -2.59 8.00 -7.95
C VAL A 184 -4.11 7.82 -7.99
N TRP A 185 -4.71 7.36 -6.89
CA TRP A 185 -6.14 7.08 -6.83
C TRP A 185 -6.96 8.21 -6.23
N SER A 186 -6.38 8.98 -5.30
CA SER A 186 -7.05 10.17 -4.72
C SER A 186 -7.38 11.26 -5.74
N GLN A 187 -6.64 11.33 -6.86
CA GLN A 187 -6.85 12.32 -7.93
C GLN A 187 -7.78 11.85 -9.05
N ARG A 188 -8.19 10.56 -9.08
CA ARG A 188 -9.14 10.10 -10.09
C ARG A 188 -10.54 10.64 -9.77
N PRO A 189 -11.24 11.27 -10.74
CA PRO A 189 -12.62 11.69 -10.56
C PRO A 189 -13.45 10.48 -10.14
N ARG A 190 -14.00 10.52 -8.92
CA ARG A 190 -14.93 9.48 -8.48
C ARG A 190 -16.24 9.74 -9.18
N ALA A 191 -16.67 8.83 -10.06
CA ALA A 191 -18.04 8.85 -10.53
C ALA A 191 -18.95 8.83 -9.30
N PRO A 192 -19.93 9.75 -9.21
CA PRO A 192 -20.83 9.76 -8.06
C PRO A 192 -21.53 8.41 -7.98
N ILE A 193 -21.34 7.71 -6.87
CA ILE A 193 -22.13 6.53 -6.54
C ILE A 193 -23.46 7.06 -6.02
N GLY A 194 -24.42 7.23 -6.94
CA GLY A 194 -25.82 7.48 -6.62
C GLY A 194 -26.38 8.79 -7.19
N GLY A 195 -27.14 8.66 -8.29
CA GLY A 195 -28.37 9.43 -8.42
C GLY A 195 -29.38 8.92 -7.38
N GLY A 196 -30.02 9.84 -6.67
CA GLY A 196 -30.76 9.57 -5.45
C GLY A 196 -31.99 8.66 -5.55
N ALA A 197 -32.51 8.34 -4.37
CA ALA A 197 -33.80 7.73 -4.03
C ALA A 197 -33.99 6.20 -4.20
N ALA A 198 -33.34 5.50 -5.13
CA ALA A 198 -33.74 4.10 -5.41
C ALA A 198 -33.27 3.03 -4.39
N GLY A 199 -32.20 3.28 -3.63
CA GLY A 199 -31.55 2.23 -2.81
C GLY A 199 -32.28 1.88 -1.51
N ILE A 200 -32.74 2.90 -0.78
CA ILE A 200 -33.44 2.68 0.51
C ILE A 200 -34.85 2.16 0.27
N GLU A 201 -35.54 2.63 -0.77
CA GLU A 201 -36.85 2.12 -1.18
C GLU A 201 -36.79 0.66 -1.62
N SER A 202 -35.75 0.25 -2.35
CA SER A 202 -35.54 -1.16 -2.76
C SER A 202 -35.36 -2.09 -1.57
N VAL A 203 -34.60 -1.66 -0.55
CA VAL A 203 -34.36 -2.44 0.66
C VAL A 203 -35.63 -2.53 1.52
N LEU A 204 -36.37 -1.42 1.67
CA LEU A 204 -37.66 -1.40 2.36
C LEU A 204 -38.73 -2.24 1.65
N ALA A 205 -38.81 -2.17 0.32
CA ALA A 205 -39.75 -2.98 -0.47
C ALA A 205 -39.47 -4.48 -0.33
N THR A 206 -38.20 -4.86 -0.23
CA THR A 206 -37.80 -6.26 -0.01
C THR A 206 -38.12 -6.74 1.41
N LEU A 207 -37.96 -5.86 2.41
CA LEU A 207 -38.24 -6.17 3.82
C LEU A 207 -39.75 -6.18 4.15
N LEU A 208 -40.57 -5.47 3.37
CA LEU A 208 -42.02 -5.35 3.58
C LEU A 208 -42.86 -6.29 2.70
N ALA A 209 -42.23 -7.08 1.83
CA ALA A 209 -42.93 -8.11 1.05
C ALA A 209 -43.48 -9.19 2.01
N PRO A 210 -44.81 -9.48 2.02
CA PRO A 210 -45.38 -10.41 2.98
C PRO A 210 -44.90 -11.84 2.70
N LEU A 211 -44.40 -12.50 3.75
CA LEU A 211 -44.12 -13.93 3.79
C LEU A 211 -45.42 -14.72 3.59
N HIS A 212 -45.75 -15.08 2.35
CA HIS A 212 -46.65 -16.19 2.09
C HIS A 212 -45.85 -17.32 1.45
N GLY A 213 -45.59 -18.34 2.26
CA GLY A 213 -45.24 -19.67 1.79
C GLY A 213 -46.49 -20.47 1.40
N GLU A 214 -46.21 -21.68 0.90
CA GLU A 214 -47.10 -22.73 0.34
C GLU A 214 -47.37 -22.57 -1.17
N GLY A 215 -47.17 -23.56 -2.06
CA GLY A 215 -46.86 -24.98 -1.93
C GLY A 215 -47.46 -25.72 -3.15
N LEU A 216 -46.67 -26.58 -3.79
CA LEU A 216 -47.01 -27.67 -4.76
C LEU A 216 -47.86 -27.41 -6.05
N GLU A 217 -47.25 -27.77 -7.19
CA GLU A 217 -47.79 -28.19 -8.52
C GLU A 217 -48.65 -29.48 -8.43
N PRO A 218 -49.36 -30.03 -9.48
CA PRO A 218 -49.33 -29.74 -10.94
C PRO A 218 -50.71 -29.74 -11.68
N GLY A 219 -50.77 -29.34 -12.96
CA GLY A 219 -51.99 -29.51 -13.79
C GLY A 219 -51.82 -29.29 -15.31
N ALA A 220 -52.08 -30.33 -16.08
CA ALA A 220 -51.94 -30.45 -17.54
C ALA A 220 -52.95 -29.65 -18.40
N GLY A 221 -52.61 -29.44 -19.69
CA GLY A 221 -53.60 -29.58 -20.78
C GLY A 221 -53.57 -28.59 -21.96
N SER A 222 -53.23 -29.13 -23.15
CA SER A 222 -53.69 -28.78 -24.53
C SER A 222 -53.32 -27.39 -25.10
N GLY A 223 -52.54 -27.28 -26.18
CA GLY A 223 -52.89 -27.55 -27.59
C GLY A 223 -52.95 -26.20 -28.33
N THR A 224 -52.58 -25.93 -29.58
CA THR A 224 -52.22 -26.65 -30.81
C THR A 224 -51.58 -25.60 -31.75
N GLY A 225 -50.87 -26.01 -32.81
CA GLY A 225 -50.63 -25.14 -33.97
C GLY A 225 -49.21 -25.13 -34.51
N GLY A 226 -48.83 -26.18 -35.24
CA GLY A 226 -47.59 -26.19 -36.01
C GLY A 226 -47.70 -25.41 -37.32
N LYS A 227 -46.55 -24.95 -37.83
CA LYS A 227 -46.21 -25.02 -39.26
C LYS A 227 -44.71 -25.21 -39.43
N ARG A 228 -44.39 -26.18 -40.30
CA ARG A 228 -43.06 -26.57 -40.79
C ARG A 228 -42.64 -25.68 -41.97
N GLY A 229 -41.33 -25.60 -42.17
CA GLY A 229 -40.64 -25.25 -43.42
C GLY A 229 -39.16 -25.04 -43.09
N ALA A 230 -38.27 -26.04 -43.09
CA ALA A 230 -37.71 -26.84 -44.20
C ALA A 230 -36.69 -26.06 -45.06
N TYR A 231 -35.39 -26.41 -44.88
CA TYR A 231 -34.29 -26.55 -45.88
C TYR A 231 -33.81 -25.27 -46.62
N ASP A 232 -32.54 -25.04 -46.99
CA ASP A 232 -31.23 -25.72 -46.92
C ASP A 232 -30.15 -24.67 -47.31
N THR A 233 -28.87 -25.04 -47.18
CA THR A 233 -27.58 -24.35 -47.49
C THR A 233 -26.97 -23.43 -46.43
#